data_AF-A0A6P0Y2V3-F1
#
_entry.id   AF-A0A6P0Y2V3-F1
#
_cell.length_a   1.000
_cell.length_b   1.000
_cell.length_c   1.000
_cell.angle_alpha   90.00
_cell.angle_beta   90.00
_cell.angle_gamma   90.00
#
_symmetry.space_group_name_H-M   'P 1'
#
loop_
_entity.id
_entity.type
_entity.pdbx_description
1 polymer ?
#
loop_
_entity_poly.entity_id
_entity_poly.type
_entity_poly.pdbx_seq_one_letter_code
_entity_poly.pdbx_strand_id
1 'polypeptide(L)'
;KIYAFMRDVRFVPDTLRVDLLLKEFQKYRQHLMVVLDEYGGMSGVVTLEDVLEELTGEIVDETDQSVDLQIVARMRGKRKLKD
;
A
#
# COMPACT_ATOMS: atom_id res chain seq x y z
N LYS A 1 -24.59 -13.45 -6.98
CA LYS A 1 -23.45 -14.40 -6.93
C LYS A 1 -22.14 -13.65 -6.64
N ILE A 2 -22.02 -12.98 -5.49
CA ILE A 2 -20.81 -12.20 -5.13
C ILE A 2 -19.65 -13.15 -4.78
N TYR A 3 -19.96 -14.27 -4.12
CA TYR A 3 -19.01 -15.32 -3.73
C TYR A 3 -18.15 -15.86 -4.88
N ALA A 4 -18.64 -15.82 -6.13
CA ALA A 4 -17.89 -16.30 -7.30
C ALA A 4 -16.68 -15.42 -7.67
N PHE A 5 -16.60 -14.20 -7.12
CA PHE A 5 -15.52 -13.25 -7.40
C PHE A 5 -14.61 -13.00 -6.20
N MET A 6 -14.92 -13.60 -5.05
CA MET A 6 -14.10 -13.46 -3.85
C MET A 6 -12.77 -14.18 -4.06
N ARG A 7 -11.69 -13.54 -3.62
CA ARG A 7 -10.34 -14.10 -3.61
C ARG A 7 -9.85 -14.16 -2.17
N ASP A 8 -9.07 -15.18 -1.86
CA ASP A 8 -8.42 -15.26 -0.56
C ASP A 8 -7.50 -14.06 -0.37
N VAL A 9 -7.55 -13.48 0.83
CA VAL A 9 -6.71 -12.36 1.21
C VAL A 9 -5.70 -12.80 2.24
N ARG A 10 -4.55 -12.15 2.22
CA ARG A 10 -3.45 -12.44 3.11
C ARG A 10 -3.26 -11.34 4.12
N PHE A 11 -2.92 -11.77 5.33
CA PHE A 11 -2.73 -10.91 6.47
C PHE A 11 -1.25 -10.84 6.82
N VAL A 12 -0.79 -9.65 7.16
CA VAL A 12 0.57 -9.35 7.61
C VAL A 12 0.51 -8.43 8.83
N PRO A 13 1.44 -8.52 9.79
CA PRO A 13 1.51 -7.57 10.89
C PRO A 13 2.01 -6.21 10.38
N ASP A 14 1.54 -5.11 10.97
CA ASP A 14 2.01 -3.75 10.70
C ASP A 14 3.50 -3.52 11.07
N THR A 15 4.03 -4.34 11.97
CA THR A 15 5.45 -4.38 12.32
C THR A 15 6.34 -5.11 11.29
N LEU A 16 5.76 -5.68 10.21
CA LEU A 16 6.53 -6.38 9.19
C LEU A 16 7.39 -5.40 8.39
N ARG A 17 8.70 -5.67 8.34
CA ARG A 17 9.63 -4.88 7.52
C ARG A 17 9.27 -4.94 6.03
N VAL A 18 9.40 -3.80 5.36
CA VAL A 18 9.07 -3.61 3.94
C VAL A 18 9.82 -4.58 3.02
N ASP A 19 11.10 -4.87 3.28
CA ASP A 19 11.89 -5.82 2.50
C ASP A 19 11.37 -7.27 2.61
N LEU A 20 10.77 -7.62 3.75
CA LEU A 20 10.11 -8.90 3.97
C LEU A 20 8.71 -8.91 3.36
N LEU A 21 7.99 -7.79 3.43
CA LEU A 21 6.69 -7.63 2.80
C LEU A 21 6.77 -7.78 1.27
N LEU A 22 7.83 -7.26 0.62
CA LEU A 22 8.08 -7.50 -0.81
C LEU A 22 8.24 -9.00 -1.12
N LYS A 23 8.96 -9.74 -0.26
CA LYS A 23 9.10 -11.20 -0.41
C LYS A 23 7.77 -11.92 -0.27
N GLU A 24 6.91 -11.46 0.64
CA GLU A 24 5.54 -11.99 0.78
C GLU A 24 4.71 -11.72 -0.48
N PHE A 25 4.77 -10.53 -1.06
CA PHE A 25 4.10 -10.25 -2.33
C PHE A 25 4.61 -11.15 -3.48
N GLN A 26 5.92 -11.29 -3.62
CA GLN A 26 6.54 -12.15 -4.64
C GLN A 26 6.18 -13.64 -4.45
N LYS A 27 6.25 -14.14 -3.21
CA LYS A 27 6.01 -15.55 -2.90
C LYS A 27 4.60 -15.99 -3.24
N TYR A 28 3.62 -15.11 -3.11
CA TYR A 28 2.20 -15.49 -3.25
C TYR A 28 1.49 -14.84 -4.43
N ARG A 29 2.19 -13.99 -5.19
CA ARG A 29 1.71 -13.37 -6.42
C ARG A 29 0.35 -12.68 -6.25
N GLN A 30 0.24 -11.96 -5.15
CA GLN A 30 -0.88 -11.06 -4.85
C GLN A 30 -0.36 -9.62 -4.87
N HIS A 31 -1.22 -8.64 -5.12
CA HIS A 31 -0.83 -7.22 -5.14
C HIS A 31 -1.49 -6.42 -3.99
N LEU A 32 -2.27 -7.09 -3.15
CA LEU A 32 -2.94 -6.50 -1.99
C LEU A 32 -2.89 -7.47 -0.82
N MET A 33 -2.52 -6.94 0.35
CA MET A 33 -2.57 -7.65 1.63
C MET A 33 -3.26 -6.78 2.68
N VAL A 34 -3.86 -7.43 3.66
CA VAL A 34 -4.47 -6.79 4.83
C VAL A 34 -3.44 -6.71 5.93
N VAL A 35 -3.37 -5.54 6.57
CA VAL A 35 -2.44 -5.26 7.66
C VAL A 35 -3.17 -5.38 8.98
N LEU A 36 -2.59 -6.12 9.92
CA LEU A 36 -3.11 -6.34 11.27
C LEU A 36 -2.27 -5.60 12.31
N ASP A 37 -2.93 -5.09 13.35
CA ASP A 37 -2.29 -4.57 14.56
C ASP A 37 -1.94 -5.70 15.55
N GLU A 38 -1.30 -5.35 16.67
CA GLU A 38 -0.86 -6.31 17.69
C GLU A 38 -2.01 -6.98 18.46
N TYR A 39 -3.23 -6.43 18.36
CA TYR A 39 -4.44 -6.97 18.98
C TYR A 39 -5.27 -7.81 17.98
N GLY A 40 -4.80 -7.97 16.75
CA GLY A 40 -5.50 -8.69 15.67
C GLY A 40 -6.60 -7.87 15.00
N GLY A 41 -6.68 -6.57 15.29
CA GLY A 41 -7.49 -5.61 14.57
C GLY A 41 -6.91 -5.30 13.19
N MET A 42 -7.75 -4.79 12.29
CA MET A 42 -7.31 -4.36 10.95
C MET A 42 -6.76 -2.94 11.02
N SER A 43 -5.46 -2.78 10.80
CA SER A 43 -4.82 -1.47 10.64
C SER A 43 -5.11 -0.86 9.26
N GLY A 44 -5.22 -1.70 8.22
CA GLY A 44 -5.48 -1.24 6.87
C GLY A 44 -5.18 -2.28 5.78
N VAL A 45 -4.88 -1.80 4.58
CA VAL A 45 -4.38 -2.61 3.46
C VAL A 45 -3.10 -2.00 2.93
N VAL A 46 -2.26 -2.83 2.33
CA VAL A 46 -1.02 -2.40 1.67
C VAL A 46 -0.98 -3.01 0.27
N THR A 47 -0.46 -2.25 -0.69
CA THR A 47 -0.31 -2.69 -2.07
C THR A 47 1.15 -2.99 -2.42
N LEU A 48 1.35 -3.74 -3.50
CA LEU A 48 2.71 -3.99 -4.01
C LEU A 48 3.37 -2.68 -4.45
N GLU A 49 2.58 -1.76 -5.01
CA GLU A 49 3.02 -0.45 -5.45
C GLU A 49 3.60 0.38 -4.30
N ASP A 50 2.91 0.44 -3.15
CA ASP A 50 3.39 1.15 -1.95
C ASP A 50 4.74 0.60 -1.46
N VAL A 51 4.90 -0.73 -1.51
CA VAL A 51 6.12 -1.41 -1.08
C VAL A 51 7.29 -1.16 -2.02
N LEU A 52 7.01 -1.13 -3.33
CA LEU A 52 8.02 -0.79 -4.32
C LEU A 52 8.47 0.67 -4.13
N GLU A 53 7.52 1.60 -3.99
CA GLU A 53 7.80 3.02 -3.75
C GLU A 53 8.66 3.23 -2.50
N GLU A 54 8.33 2.59 -1.38
CA GLU A 54 9.09 2.72 -0.13
C GLU A 54 10.53 2.16 -0.25
N LEU A 55 10.74 1.11 -1.06
CA LEU A 55 12.07 0.52 -1.26
C LEU A 55 12.90 1.26 -2.31
N THR A 56 12.26 1.80 -3.35
CA THR A 56 12.96 2.53 -4.42
C THR A 56 13.13 4.01 -4.11
N GLY A 57 12.34 4.56 -3.18
CA GLY A 57 12.12 5.99 -3.05
C GLY A 57 11.42 6.57 -4.28
N GLU A 58 11.31 7.91 -4.32
CA GLU A 58 10.99 8.60 -5.56
C GLU A 58 12.22 8.59 -6.46
N ILE A 59 12.11 8.01 -7.67
CA ILE A 59 13.12 8.20 -8.71
C ILE A 59 12.88 9.61 -9.26
N VAL A 60 13.52 10.60 -8.62
CA VAL A 60 13.46 11.99 -9.03
C VAL A 60 14.35 12.16 -10.26
N ASP A 61 13.75 12.46 -11.41
CA ASP A 61 14.53 12.94 -12.55
C ASP A 61 14.98 14.39 -12.29
N GLU A 62 16.07 14.82 -12.90
CA GLU A 62 16.65 16.15 -12.67
C GLU A 62 15.67 17.31 -12.97
N THR A 63 14.56 17.03 -13.66
CA THR A 63 13.54 17.99 -14.08
C THR A 63 12.27 18.03 -13.22
N ASP A 64 12.11 17.15 -12.21
CA ASP A 64 10.84 17.01 -11.49
C ASP A 64 10.62 18.09 -10.40
N GLN A 65 9.44 18.73 -10.40
CA GLN A 65 9.08 19.83 -9.49
C GLN A 65 8.18 19.44 -8.30
N SER A 66 7.68 18.21 -8.23
CA SER A 66 6.83 17.74 -7.12
C SER A 66 7.18 16.32 -6.73
N VAL A 67 7.47 16.13 -5.44
CA VAL A 67 8.32 15.05 -4.91
C VAL A 67 7.57 14.11 -3.94
N ASP A 68 6.24 14.13 -3.92
CA ASP A 68 5.47 13.28 -3.00
C ASP A 68 4.02 13.05 -3.46
N LEU A 69 3.77 11.87 -4.03
CA LEU A 69 2.43 11.44 -4.47
C LEU A 69 1.43 11.28 -3.32
N GLN A 70 1.87 10.95 -2.11
CA GLN A 70 0.99 10.85 -0.93
C GLN A 70 0.49 12.23 -0.50
N ILE A 71 1.35 13.25 -0.58
CA ILE A 71 0.97 14.64 -0.37
C ILE A 71 -0.07 15.07 -1.43
N VAL A 72 0.13 14.73 -2.70
CA VAL A 72 -0.82 15.02 -3.78
C VAL A 72 -2.17 14.31 -3.55
N ALA A 73 -2.16 13.04 -3.17
CA ALA A 73 -3.37 12.27 -2.87
C ALA A 73 -4.14 12.88 -1.68
N ARG A 74 -3.44 13.28 -0.61
CA ARG A 74 -4.02 13.99 0.55
C ARG A 74 -4.61 15.35 0.16
N MET A 75 -3.93 16.10 -0.70
CA MET A 75 -4.42 17.40 -1.21
C MET A 75 -5.70 17.22 -2.05
N ARG A 76 -5.73 16.21 -2.93
CA ARG A 76 -6.92 15.86 -3.73
C ARG A 76 -8.10 15.45 -2.85
N GLY A 77 -7.86 14.62 -1.83
CA GLY A 77 -8.88 14.23 -0.86
C GLY A 77 -9.46 15.43 -0.12
N LYS A 78 -8.61 16.36 0.34
CA LYS A 78 -9.05 17.59 1.02
C LYS A 78 -9.84 18.56 0.14
N ARG A 79 -9.59 18.62 -1.18
CA ARG A 79 -10.40 19.41 -2.12
C ARG A 79 -11.82 18.84 -2.25
N LYS A 80 -11.97 17.52 -2.36
CA LYS A 80 -13.27 16.85 -2.48
C LYS A 80 -14.18 16.97 -1.25
N LEU A 81 -13.63 17.32 -0.08
CA LEU A 81 -14.42 17.57 1.14
C LEU A 81 -14.90 19.02 1.28
N LYS A 82 -14.42 19.94 0.43
CA LYS A 82 -14.81 21.36 0.46
C LYS A 82 -15.89 21.75 -0.55
N ASP A 83 -16.21 20.84 -1.47
CA ASP A 83 -17.33 20.91 -2.41
C ASP A 83 -18.50 20.04 -1.89
#